data_AF-A0A1W9UW98-F1
#
_entry.id   AF-A0A1W9UW98-F1
#
_cell.length_a   1.000
_cell.length_b   1.000
_cell.length_c   1.000
_cell.angle_alpha   90.00
_cell.angle_beta   90.00
_cell.angle_gamma   90.00
#
_symmetry.space_group_name_H-M   'P 1'
#
loop_
_entity.id
_entity.type
_entity.pdbx_description
1 polymer ?
#
loop_
_entity_poly.entity_id
_entity_poly.type
_entity_poly.pdbx_seq_one_letter_code
_entity_poly.pdbx_strand_id
1 'polypeptide(L)'
;MSYFSTRSDLLTQYSAELSQLHETCTHHLSAFAPRLQQAGKALLQRYTAHWQGIDWVQPLVLNEAWSVPLPSRQTLTLANALTTLHTQIQTEAMNNDSWRSTELLPLGSLLYTQALHQYQQLFPPTSHFWRLLEGYYLEWTEATLREQQRKWGAVRRYTQEDILQLAGTRALLKIHGAAVVMLTDNQRVIVPLGSILDHIHIALQLMDGIINWRDDMQARRVTYFLTEVAIDLKVPEMSGLGRLNLERFMITTPLLVKVANKALDHLSAAQKVAGRLDVPALASYIDALETTCRQVSHHLSYDLIDTRGRLGRAAVSASF
;
A
#
# COMPACT_ATOMS: atom_id res chain seq x y z
N MET A 1 4.89 -16.60 -3.04
CA MET A 1 3.72 -16.56 -3.94
C MET A 1 3.02 -15.23 -3.68
N SER A 2 2.97 -14.34 -4.67
CA SER A 2 2.23 -13.07 -4.55
C SER A 2 0.74 -13.39 -4.57
N TYR A 3 0.09 -13.42 -3.41
CA TYR A 3 -1.34 -13.74 -3.31
C TYR A 3 -2.24 -12.68 -3.99
N PHE A 4 -1.70 -11.50 -4.29
CA PHE A 4 -2.30 -10.49 -5.16
C PHE A 4 -1.85 -10.64 -6.62
N SER A 5 -1.81 -11.87 -7.16
CA SER A 5 -1.44 -12.12 -8.57
C SER A 5 -2.57 -11.83 -9.55
N THR A 6 -3.75 -11.41 -9.09
CA THR A 6 -4.66 -10.65 -9.93
C THR A 6 -3.94 -9.36 -10.27
N ARG A 7 -3.21 -9.37 -11.41
CA ARG A 7 -2.98 -8.15 -12.19
C ARG A 7 -4.36 -7.51 -12.27
N SER A 8 -4.64 -6.50 -11.43
CA SER A 8 -5.97 -5.90 -11.40
C SER A 8 -6.29 -5.49 -12.82
N ASP A 9 -7.52 -5.68 -13.29
CA ASP A 9 -7.91 -5.34 -14.67
C ASP A 9 -7.39 -3.96 -15.11
N LEU A 10 -7.25 -3.01 -14.16
CA LEU A 10 -6.58 -1.72 -14.36
C LEU A 10 -5.14 -1.78 -14.90
N LEU A 11 -4.27 -2.65 -14.39
CA LEU A 11 -2.88 -2.73 -14.85
C LEU A 11 -2.79 -3.30 -16.26
N THR A 12 -3.70 -4.20 -16.60
CA THR A 12 -3.84 -4.71 -17.97
C THR A 12 -4.41 -3.60 -18.88
N GLN A 13 -5.46 -2.92 -18.42
CA GLN A 13 -6.10 -1.80 -19.11
C GLN A 13 -5.10 -0.68 -19.45
N TYR A 14 -4.25 -0.28 -18.50
CA TYR A 14 -3.27 0.80 -18.66
C TYR A 14 -1.85 0.32 -19.00
N SER A 15 -1.71 -0.92 -19.51
CA SER A 15 -0.39 -1.52 -19.73
C SER A 15 0.49 -0.73 -20.71
N ALA A 16 -0.10 -0.09 -21.72
CA ALA A 16 0.61 0.75 -22.68
C ALA A 16 1.11 2.06 -22.03
N GLU A 17 0.23 2.77 -21.33
CA GLU A 17 0.55 4.01 -20.62
C GLU A 17 1.62 3.79 -19.56
N LEU A 18 1.52 2.69 -18.83
CA LEU A 18 2.48 2.38 -17.81
C LEU A 18 3.83 1.92 -18.39
N SER A 19 3.85 1.30 -19.59
CA SER A 19 5.09 1.03 -20.33
C SER A 19 5.77 2.33 -20.76
N GLN A 20 5.00 3.29 -21.28
CA GLN A 20 5.51 4.62 -21.60
C GLN A 20 5.99 5.37 -20.36
N LEU A 21 5.30 5.22 -19.22
CA LEU A 21 5.72 5.79 -17.95
C LEU A 21 7.06 5.20 -17.47
N HIS A 22 7.28 3.89 -17.65
CA HIS A 22 8.55 3.25 -17.34
C HIS A 22 9.71 3.86 -18.15
N GLU A 23 9.50 4.03 -19.47
CA GLU A 23 10.49 4.67 -20.34
C GLU A 23 10.74 6.13 -19.93
N THR A 24 9.68 6.88 -19.62
CA THR A 24 9.77 8.28 -19.17
C THR A 24 10.56 8.38 -17.86
N CYS A 25 10.25 7.56 -16.87
CA CYS A 25 11.00 7.50 -15.61
C CYS A 25 12.47 7.15 -15.86
N THR A 26 12.74 6.19 -16.74
CA THR A 26 14.11 5.80 -17.12
C THR A 26 14.88 6.95 -17.76
N HIS A 27 14.21 7.74 -18.60
CA HIS A 27 14.79 8.94 -19.20
C HIS A 27 15.15 9.98 -18.12
N HIS A 28 14.25 10.28 -17.19
CA HIS A 28 14.54 11.20 -16.08
C HIS A 28 15.70 10.74 -15.21
N LEU A 29 15.78 9.44 -14.91
CA LEU A 29 16.89 8.85 -14.17
C LEU A 29 18.24 8.98 -14.88
N SER A 30 18.25 9.15 -16.22
CA SER A 30 19.50 9.29 -16.99
C SER A 30 20.25 10.59 -16.73
N ALA A 31 19.58 11.61 -16.17
CA ALA A 31 20.20 12.87 -15.79
C ALA A 31 20.95 12.79 -14.43
N PHE A 32 20.82 11.69 -13.68
CA PHE A 32 21.45 11.54 -12.37
C PHE A 32 22.87 11.00 -12.49
N ALA A 33 23.67 11.18 -11.44
CA ALA A 33 25.00 10.60 -11.34
C ALA A 33 24.96 9.06 -11.55
N PRO A 34 25.98 8.44 -12.18
CA PRO A 34 25.90 7.04 -12.63
C PRO A 34 25.45 6.04 -11.57
N ARG A 35 25.92 6.18 -10.32
CA ARG A 35 25.49 5.31 -9.20
C ARG A 35 24.01 5.45 -8.87
N LEU A 36 23.50 6.70 -8.84
CA LEU A 36 22.09 6.97 -8.55
C LEU A 36 21.19 6.59 -9.73
N GLN A 37 21.66 6.76 -10.97
CA GLN A 37 20.98 6.25 -12.16
C GLN A 37 20.82 4.73 -12.10
N GLN A 38 21.89 4.00 -11.77
CA GLN A 38 21.85 2.54 -11.66
C GLN A 38 20.90 2.10 -10.53
N ALA A 39 21.00 2.72 -9.36
CA ALA A 39 20.10 2.44 -8.24
C ALA A 39 18.63 2.71 -8.60
N GLY A 40 18.34 3.85 -9.24
CA GLY A 40 16.99 4.21 -9.69
C GLY A 40 16.43 3.24 -10.74
N LYS A 41 17.25 2.80 -11.70
CA LYS A 41 16.82 1.80 -12.70
C LYS A 41 16.50 0.46 -12.06
N ALA A 42 17.34 0.00 -11.12
CA ALA A 42 17.11 -1.25 -10.40
C ALA A 42 15.83 -1.18 -9.54
N LEU A 43 15.60 -0.03 -8.89
CA LEU A 43 14.41 0.24 -8.12
C LEU A 43 13.15 0.23 -9.01
N LEU A 44 13.18 0.98 -10.11
CA LEU A 44 12.08 1.07 -11.07
C LEU A 44 11.74 -0.32 -11.62
N GLN A 45 12.74 -1.10 -12.05
CA GLN A 45 12.55 -2.48 -12.50
C GLN A 45 11.89 -3.37 -11.45
N ARG A 46 12.32 -3.27 -10.19
CA ARG A 46 11.74 -4.07 -9.09
C ARG A 46 10.26 -3.77 -8.90
N TYR A 47 9.89 -2.49 -8.90
CA TYR A 47 8.51 -2.07 -8.72
C TYR A 47 7.65 -2.29 -9.97
N THR A 48 8.21 -2.19 -11.17
CA THR A 48 7.47 -2.45 -12.41
C THR A 48 7.26 -3.93 -12.70
N ALA A 49 8.13 -4.80 -12.20
CA ALA A 49 7.91 -6.24 -12.25
C ALA A 49 6.69 -6.68 -11.41
N HIS A 50 6.28 -5.86 -10.44
CA HIS A 50 5.20 -6.15 -9.50
C HIS A 50 4.32 -4.92 -9.29
N TRP A 51 3.89 -4.24 -10.37
CA TRP A 51 2.92 -3.15 -10.19
C TRP A 51 1.74 -3.68 -9.38
N GLN A 52 1.54 -3.07 -8.23
CA GLN A 52 0.49 -3.40 -7.30
C GLN A 52 -0.01 -2.10 -6.72
N GLY A 53 -1.33 -1.98 -6.66
CA GLY A 53 -1.99 -0.86 -6.01
C GLY A 53 -2.39 0.25 -6.97
N ILE A 54 -3.47 0.92 -6.57
CA ILE A 54 -4.02 2.12 -7.21
C ILE A 54 -2.97 3.24 -7.31
N ASP A 55 -1.96 3.25 -6.44
CA ASP A 55 -0.92 4.28 -6.35
C ASP A 55 -0.14 4.54 -7.64
N TRP A 56 -0.06 3.57 -8.55
CA TRP A 56 0.64 3.72 -9.84
C TRP A 56 -0.25 4.24 -10.96
N VAL A 57 -1.53 3.89 -10.91
CA VAL A 57 -2.52 4.15 -11.96
C VAL A 57 -3.54 5.22 -11.56
N GLN A 58 -3.46 5.76 -10.35
CA GLN A 58 -4.44 6.68 -9.79
C GLN A 58 -4.72 7.87 -10.73
N PRO A 59 -3.72 8.58 -11.28
CA PRO A 59 -4.00 9.64 -12.25
C PRO A 59 -4.72 9.11 -13.48
N LEU A 60 -4.35 7.94 -14.01
CA LEU A 60 -4.96 7.35 -15.21
C LEU A 60 -6.45 7.04 -14.98
N VAL A 61 -6.76 6.39 -13.86
CA VAL A 61 -8.14 6.05 -13.44
C VAL A 61 -9.01 7.30 -13.30
N LEU A 62 -8.48 8.35 -12.66
CA LEU A 62 -9.26 9.56 -12.40
C LEU A 62 -9.35 10.49 -13.62
N ASN A 63 -8.33 10.48 -14.49
CA ASN A 63 -8.32 11.28 -15.71
C ASN A 63 -9.41 10.85 -16.69
N GLU A 64 -9.74 9.55 -16.76
CA GLU A 64 -10.85 9.05 -17.57
C GLU A 64 -12.20 9.60 -17.10
N ALA A 65 -12.42 9.67 -15.78
CA ALA A 65 -13.68 10.13 -15.22
C ALA A 65 -13.87 11.65 -15.34
N TRP A 66 -12.81 12.44 -15.18
CA TRP A 66 -12.92 13.90 -15.02
C TRP A 66 -12.28 14.73 -16.14
N SER A 67 -11.95 14.11 -17.27
CA SER A 67 -11.55 14.80 -18.51
C SER A 67 -10.41 15.82 -18.35
N VAL A 68 -9.38 15.49 -17.58
CA VAL A 68 -8.16 16.33 -17.46
C VAL A 68 -7.53 16.57 -18.84
N PRO A 69 -6.99 17.76 -19.16
CA PRO A 69 -6.31 18.03 -20.42
C PRO A 69 -5.11 17.10 -20.66
N LEU A 70 -4.95 16.58 -21.88
CA LEU A 70 -3.93 15.57 -22.22
C LEU A 70 -2.49 15.95 -21.80
N PRO A 71 -2.00 17.19 -22.05
CA PRO A 71 -0.65 17.58 -21.59
C PRO A 71 -0.49 17.45 -20.08
N SER A 72 -1.53 17.82 -19.32
CA SER A 72 -1.53 17.70 -17.87
C SER A 72 -1.55 16.25 -17.39
N ARG A 73 -2.16 15.32 -18.15
CA ARG A 73 -2.19 13.89 -17.79
C ARG A 73 -0.80 13.28 -17.71
N GLN A 74 0.06 13.59 -18.68
CA GLN A 74 1.43 13.07 -18.73
C GLN A 74 2.26 13.61 -17.55
N THR A 75 2.21 14.93 -17.33
CA THR A 75 2.89 15.58 -16.20
C THR A 75 2.42 15.02 -14.86
N LEU A 76 1.10 14.83 -14.67
CA LEU A 76 0.55 14.23 -13.45
C LEU A 76 0.98 12.79 -13.24
N THR A 77 0.95 11.97 -14.29
CA THR A 77 1.30 10.55 -14.20
C THR A 77 2.78 10.37 -13.86
N LEU A 78 3.65 11.21 -14.44
CA LEU A 78 5.06 11.25 -14.08
C LEU A 78 5.27 11.73 -12.63
N ALA A 79 4.61 12.82 -12.22
CA ALA A 79 4.69 13.31 -10.85
C ALA A 79 4.27 12.23 -9.84
N ASN A 80 3.21 11.49 -10.15
CA ASN A 80 2.73 10.34 -9.39
C ASN A 80 3.79 9.25 -9.25
N ALA A 81 4.35 8.78 -10.36
CA ALA A 81 5.39 7.74 -10.31
C ALA A 81 6.61 8.17 -9.47
N LEU A 82 7.07 9.41 -9.63
CA LEU A 82 8.22 9.93 -8.90
C LEU A 82 7.95 10.05 -7.39
N THR A 83 6.76 10.50 -6.99
CA THR A 83 6.35 10.54 -5.57
C THR A 83 6.16 9.13 -5.00
N THR A 84 5.58 8.21 -5.75
CA THR A 84 5.43 6.80 -5.34
C THR A 84 6.80 6.15 -5.13
N LEU A 85 7.75 6.35 -6.04
CA LEU A 85 9.12 5.86 -5.86
C LEU A 85 9.81 6.52 -4.65
N HIS A 86 9.63 7.83 -4.45
CA HIS A 86 10.16 8.53 -3.27
C HIS A 86 9.64 7.92 -1.96
N THR A 87 8.32 7.75 -1.82
CA THR A 87 7.73 7.18 -0.59
C THR A 87 8.21 5.75 -0.35
N GLN A 88 8.30 4.94 -1.40
CA GLN A 88 8.82 3.58 -1.31
C GLN A 88 10.28 3.53 -0.84
N ILE A 89 11.13 4.43 -1.36
CA ILE A 89 12.52 4.58 -0.90
C ILE A 89 12.58 4.96 0.58
N GLN A 90 11.78 5.94 1.00
CA GLN A 90 11.74 6.37 2.41
C GLN A 90 11.35 5.19 3.30
N THR A 91 10.28 4.46 2.95
CA THR A 91 9.84 3.27 3.68
C THR A 91 10.91 2.18 3.73
N GLU A 92 11.62 1.92 2.63
CA GLU A 92 12.71 0.93 2.62
C GLU A 92 13.90 1.38 3.47
N ALA A 93 14.23 2.67 3.44
CA ALA A 93 15.33 3.24 4.25
C ALA A 93 15.02 3.21 5.75
N MET A 94 13.76 3.44 6.13
CA MET A 94 13.34 3.38 7.55
C MET A 94 13.27 1.94 8.09
N ASN A 95 13.00 0.95 7.23
CA ASN A 95 12.82 -0.44 7.66
C ASN A 95 14.09 -1.31 7.57
N ASN A 96 15.17 -0.84 6.94
CA ASN A 96 16.40 -1.60 6.79
C ASN A 96 17.57 -0.92 7.51
N ASP A 97 18.22 -1.64 8.42
CA ASP A 97 19.43 -1.19 9.14
C ASP A 97 20.70 -1.11 8.24
N SER A 98 20.60 -1.44 6.96
CA SER A 98 21.76 -1.63 6.08
C SER A 98 22.16 -0.37 5.28
N TRP A 99 23.47 -0.26 5.04
CA TRP A 99 24.23 0.66 4.16
C TRP A 99 23.59 1.16 2.85
N ARG A 100 22.49 0.57 2.36
CA ARG A 100 21.75 1.06 1.19
C ARG A 100 21.19 2.48 1.35
N SER A 101 21.14 3.01 2.58
CA SER A 101 20.69 4.38 2.84
C SER A 101 21.54 5.45 2.15
N THR A 102 22.83 5.19 1.85
CA THR A 102 23.73 6.18 1.25
C THR A 102 23.37 6.55 -0.19
N GLU A 103 22.83 5.62 -0.97
CA GLU A 103 22.32 5.88 -2.33
C GLU A 103 20.82 6.13 -2.33
N LEU A 104 20.07 5.42 -1.50
CA LEU A 104 18.62 5.51 -1.46
C LEU A 104 18.13 6.88 -1.01
N LEU A 105 18.69 7.45 0.07
CA LEU A 105 18.22 8.75 0.57
C LEU A 105 18.47 9.89 -0.44
N PRO A 106 19.68 10.06 -1.03
CA PRO A 106 19.87 11.06 -2.08
C PRO A 106 18.99 10.82 -3.31
N LEU A 107 18.82 9.56 -3.74
CA LEU A 107 17.94 9.23 -4.85
C LEU A 107 16.48 9.63 -4.55
N GLY A 108 15.99 9.31 -3.35
CA GLY A 108 14.65 9.70 -2.91
C GLY A 108 14.44 11.21 -2.93
N SER A 109 15.42 11.99 -2.45
CA SER A 109 15.37 13.46 -2.49
C SER A 109 15.37 14.02 -3.91
N LEU A 110 16.15 13.43 -4.82
CA LEU A 110 16.15 13.84 -6.24
C LEU A 110 14.82 13.53 -6.91
N LEU A 111 14.26 12.33 -6.69
CA LEU A 111 12.95 11.95 -7.22
C LEU A 111 11.85 12.88 -6.73
N TYR A 112 11.85 13.23 -5.44
CA TYR A 112 10.87 14.17 -4.89
C TYR A 112 11.02 15.56 -5.50
N THR A 113 12.25 16.07 -5.62
CA THR A 113 12.51 17.36 -6.29
C THR A 113 11.99 17.36 -7.73
N GLN A 114 12.21 16.26 -8.47
CA GLN A 114 11.69 16.12 -9.83
C GLN A 114 10.14 16.07 -9.85
N ALA A 115 9.51 15.39 -8.88
CA ALA A 115 8.05 15.39 -8.75
C ALA A 115 7.51 16.81 -8.48
N LEU A 116 8.16 17.58 -7.60
CA LEU A 116 7.80 18.98 -7.34
C LEU A 116 7.90 19.84 -8.60
N HIS A 117 8.95 19.68 -9.41
CA HIS A 117 9.06 20.37 -10.70
C HIS A 117 7.91 20.03 -11.67
N GLN A 118 7.40 18.80 -11.65
CA GLN A 118 6.21 18.45 -12.43
C GLN A 118 4.96 19.16 -11.89
N TYR A 119 4.75 19.20 -10.57
CA TYR A 119 3.62 19.93 -10.00
C TYR A 119 3.67 21.44 -10.21
N GLN A 120 4.87 22.04 -10.21
CA GLN A 120 5.06 23.47 -10.46
C GLN A 120 4.66 23.89 -11.89
N GLN A 121 4.71 22.96 -12.85
CA GLN A 121 4.20 23.22 -14.20
C GLN A 121 2.67 23.26 -14.26
N LEU A 122 2.00 22.63 -13.29
CA LEU A 122 0.54 22.49 -13.26
C LEU A 122 -0.13 23.49 -12.31
N PHE A 123 0.55 23.88 -11.23
CA PHE A 123 -0.03 24.68 -10.16
C PHE A 123 0.82 25.91 -9.85
N PRO A 124 0.24 27.12 -9.89
CA PRO A 124 0.96 28.33 -9.50
C PRO A 124 1.33 28.30 -8.00
N PRO A 125 2.34 29.07 -7.55
CA PRO A 125 2.77 29.08 -6.14
C PRO A 125 1.67 29.41 -5.13
N THR A 126 0.63 30.15 -5.54
CA THR A 126 -0.52 30.52 -4.69
C THR A 126 -1.64 29.47 -4.67
N SER A 127 -1.50 28.38 -5.42
CA SER A 127 -2.50 27.31 -5.51
C SER A 127 -2.74 26.64 -4.16
N HIS A 128 -4.00 26.28 -3.88
CA HIS A 128 -4.35 25.48 -2.70
C HIS A 128 -3.67 24.10 -2.69
N PHE A 129 -3.21 23.62 -3.85
CA PHE A 129 -2.50 22.36 -4.04
C PHE A 129 -1.33 22.22 -3.06
N TRP A 130 -0.53 23.28 -2.90
CA TRP A 130 0.66 23.24 -2.06
C TRP A 130 0.33 23.03 -0.58
N ARG A 131 -0.80 23.59 -0.11
CA ARG A 131 -1.29 23.36 1.26
C ARG A 131 -1.79 21.93 1.46
N LEU A 132 -2.41 21.33 0.44
CA LEU A 132 -2.82 19.92 0.49
C LEU A 132 -1.60 18.99 0.51
N LEU A 133 -0.60 19.27 -0.33
CA LEU A 133 0.65 18.51 -0.36
C LEU A 133 1.36 18.54 1.00
N GLU A 134 1.50 19.73 1.60
CA GLU A 134 2.05 19.89 2.94
C GLU A 134 1.26 19.10 3.99
N GLY A 135 -0.06 19.22 3.98
CA GLY A 135 -0.94 18.48 4.91
C GLY A 135 -0.77 16.96 4.80
N TYR A 136 -0.75 16.41 3.59
CA TYR A 136 -0.53 14.98 3.38
C TYR A 136 0.89 14.52 3.75
N TYR A 137 1.89 15.40 3.60
CA TYR A 137 3.26 15.11 4.03
C TYR A 137 3.35 15.04 5.57
N LEU A 138 2.67 15.95 6.28
CA LEU A 138 2.58 15.93 7.74
C LEU A 138 1.82 14.69 8.23
N GLU A 139 0.68 14.36 7.62
CA GLU A 139 -0.09 13.14 7.93
C GLU A 139 0.77 11.88 7.75
N TRP A 140 1.51 11.79 6.64
CA TRP A 140 2.45 10.70 6.38
C TRP A 140 3.56 10.61 7.42
N THR A 141 4.14 11.75 7.79
CA THR A 141 5.22 11.82 8.77
C THR A 141 4.73 11.35 10.14
N GLU A 142 3.57 11.83 10.60
CA GLU A 142 3.00 11.45 11.89
C GLU A 142 2.66 9.96 11.94
N ALA A 143 2.00 9.43 10.91
CA ALA A 143 1.62 8.03 10.84
C ALA A 143 2.86 7.11 10.84
N THR A 144 3.87 7.46 10.06
CA THR A 144 5.14 6.73 9.98
C THR A 144 5.87 6.73 11.33
N LEU A 145 5.98 7.88 12.00
CA LEU A 145 6.61 7.96 13.32
C LEU A 145 5.85 7.13 14.37
N ARG A 146 4.51 7.15 14.34
CA ARG A 146 3.67 6.33 15.22
C ARG A 146 3.87 4.84 14.95
N GLU A 147 3.99 4.43 13.69
CA GLU A 147 4.31 3.04 13.32
C GLU A 147 5.68 2.62 13.89
N GLN A 148 6.71 3.45 13.73
CA GLN A 148 8.05 3.20 14.27
C GLN A 148 8.10 3.14 15.80
N GLN A 149 7.20 3.85 16.49
CA GLN A 149 7.06 3.77 17.94
C GLN A 149 6.49 2.42 18.41
N ARG A 150 5.81 1.66 17.53
CA ARG A 150 5.35 0.29 17.83
C ARG A 150 6.53 -0.68 17.77
N LYS A 151 7.30 -0.70 18.85
CA LYS A 151 8.45 -1.58 19.00
C LYS A 151 8.02 -3.03 19.24
N TRP A 152 8.82 -3.96 18.74
CA TRP A 152 8.75 -5.38 19.05
C TRP A 152 9.05 -5.62 20.54
N GLY A 153 8.05 -5.37 21.38
CA GLY A 153 8.13 -5.39 22.84
C GLY A 153 6.79 -5.78 23.46
N ALA A 154 6.34 -5.01 24.45
CA ALA A 154 5.06 -5.27 25.12
C ALA A 154 3.89 -5.25 24.12
N VAL A 155 3.04 -6.26 24.21
CA VAL A 155 1.88 -6.41 23.32
C VAL A 155 0.82 -5.37 23.69
N ARG A 156 0.49 -4.46 22.76
CA ARG A 156 -0.59 -3.46 22.91
C ARG A 156 -1.60 -3.59 21.78
N ARG A 157 -2.87 -3.81 22.14
CA ARG A 157 -3.99 -3.86 21.18
C ARG A 157 -4.06 -2.59 20.32
N TYR A 158 -4.35 -2.77 19.04
CA TYR A 158 -4.67 -1.67 18.13
C TYR A 158 -6.00 -1.04 18.53
N THR A 159 -5.99 0.27 18.78
CA THR A 159 -7.20 1.08 18.91
C THR A 159 -7.79 1.40 17.53
N GLN A 160 -9.01 1.95 17.50
CA GLN A 160 -9.59 2.42 16.25
C GLN A 160 -8.73 3.51 15.59
N GLU A 161 -8.16 4.42 16.38
CA GLU A 161 -7.25 5.45 15.87
C GLU A 161 -6.00 4.81 15.24
N ASP A 162 -5.41 3.80 15.89
CA ASP A 162 -4.25 3.09 15.33
C ASP A 162 -4.56 2.44 13.98
N ILE A 163 -5.78 1.95 13.78
CA ILE A 163 -6.22 1.34 12.52
C ILE A 163 -6.38 2.41 11.44
N LEU A 164 -6.99 3.56 11.77
CA LEU A 164 -7.12 4.67 10.83
C LEU A 164 -5.75 5.22 10.41
N GLN A 165 -4.80 5.27 11.34
CA GLN A 165 -3.42 5.70 11.08
C GLN A 165 -2.65 4.76 10.13
N LEU A 166 -3.11 3.53 9.89
CA LEU A 166 -2.51 2.67 8.86
C LEU A 166 -2.60 3.32 7.48
N ALA A 167 -3.70 4.01 7.16
CA ALA A 167 -3.82 4.76 5.91
C ALA A 167 -2.82 5.92 5.82
N GLY A 168 -2.52 6.55 6.96
CA GLY A 168 -1.62 7.70 7.04
C GLY A 168 -0.23 7.39 6.48
N THR A 169 0.25 6.14 6.61
CA THR A 169 1.54 5.70 6.03
C THR A 169 1.62 5.80 4.50
N ARG A 170 0.48 6.05 3.84
CA ARG A 170 0.34 6.30 2.40
C ARG A 170 -0.31 7.64 2.08
N ALA A 171 -0.50 8.52 3.07
CA ALA A 171 -1.20 9.80 2.90
C ALA A 171 -0.63 10.67 1.77
N LEU A 172 0.70 10.67 1.59
CA LEU A 172 1.34 11.46 0.53
C LEU A 172 0.81 11.10 -0.87
N LEU A 173 0.36 9.87 -1.10
CA LEU A 173 -0.18 9.42 -2.39
C LEU A 173 -1.57 10.01 -2.68
N LYS A 174 -2.29 10.52 -1.67
CA LYS A 174 -3.56 11.25 -1.86
C LYS A 174 -3.38 12.50 -2.71
N ILE A 175 -2.17 13.07 -2.75
CA ILE A 175 -1.90 14.29 -3.51
C ILE A 175 -2.17 14.11 -5.01
N HIS A 176 -2.01 12.89 -5.53
CA HIS A 176 -2.24 12.60 -6.95
C HIS A 176 -3.71 12.74 -7.31
N GLY A 177 -4.59 12.17 -6.48
CA GLY A 177 -6.03 12.35 -6.60
C GLY A 177 -6.44 13.81 -6.45
N ALA A 178 -5.91 14.51 -5.44
CA ALA A 178 -6.17 15.93 -5.24
C ALA A 178 -5.72 16.77 -6.45
N ALA A 179 -4.57 16.46 -7.05
CA ALA A 179 -4.05 17.15 -8.23
C ALA A 179 -5.01 17.04 -9.42
N VAL A 180 -5.49 15.83 -9.72
CA VAL A 180 -6.50 15.61 -10.79
C VAL A 180 -7.73 16.47 -10.52
N VAL A 181 -8.27 16.41 -9.31
CA VAL A 181 -9.49 17.14 -8.92
C VAL A 181 -9.33 18.66 -9.01
N MET A 182 -8.15 19.16 -8.65
CA MET A 182 -7.84 20.59 -8.73
C MET A 182 -7.74 21.10 -10.17
N LEU A 183 -7.41 20.24 -11.13
CA LEU A 183 -7.40 20.58 -12.55
C LEU A 183 -8.79 20.52 -13.20
N THR A 184 -9.80 19.97 -12.51
CA THR A 184 -11.15 19.73 -13.05
C THR A 184 -12.24 20.55 -12.34
N ASP A 185 -11.83 21.57 -11.57
CA ASP A 185 -12.68 22.47 -10.75
C ASP A 185 -13.68 21.74 -9.81
N ASN A 186 -13.39 20.49 -9.47
CA ASN A 186 -14.28 19.65 -8.67
C ASN A 186 -13.80 19.48 -7.22
N GLN A 187 -13.28 20.55 -6.60
CA GLN A 187 -12.60 20.47 -5.28
C GLN A 187 -13.43 19.81 -4.16
N ARG A 188 -14.76 19.77 -4.31
CA ARG A 188 -15.68 19.09 -3.38
C ARG A 188 -15.40 17.59 -3.25
N VAL A 189 -14.80 16.95 -4.26
CA VAL A 189 -14.51 15.51 -4.22
C VAL A 189 -13.17 15.16 -3.57
N ILE A 190 -12.33 16.14 -3.22
CA ILE A 190 -11.01 15.88 -2.61
C ILE A 190 -11.15 15.06 -1.32
N VAL A 191 -12.04 15.48 -0.41
CA VAL A 191 -12.25 14.79 0.88
C VAL A 191 -12.87 13.40 0.70
N PRO A 192 -13.96 13.22 -0.06
CA PRO A 192 -14.49 11.89 -0.38
C PRO A 192 -13.46 10.96 -1.04
N LEU A 193 -12.68 11.46 -2.00
CA LEU A 193 -11.63 10.68 -2.67
C LEU A 193 -10.53 10.26 -1.68
N GLY A 194 -10.08 11.17 -0.82
CA GLY A 194 -9.14 10.85 0.27
C GLY A 194 -9.67 9.73 1.16
N SER A 195 -10.94 9.78 1.55
CA SER A 195 -11.58 8.74 2.36
C SER A 195 -11.67 7.38 1.67
N ILE A 196 -11.88 7.35 0.34
CA ILE A 196 -11.84 6.09 -0.43
C ILE A 196 -10.44 5.49 -0.36
N LEU A 197 -9.41 6.30 -0.61
CA LEU A 197 -8.02 5.86 -0.61
C LEU A 197 -7.61 5.35 0.78
N ASP A 198 -8.03 6.05 1.85
CA ASP A 198 -7.78 5.61 3.23
C ASP A 198 -8.34 4.21 3.49
N HIS A 199 -9.57 3.96 3.09
CA HIS A 199 -10.19 2.66 3.25
C HIS A 199 -9.51 1.57 2.42
N ILE A 200 -9.13 1.86 1.18
CA ILE A 200 -8.35 0.95 0.34
C ILE A 200 -7.03 0.61 1.02
N HIS A 201 -6.27 1.62 1.48
CA HIS A 201 -4.96 1.42 2.08
C HIS A 201 -5.04 0.67 3.42
N ILE A 202 -6.05 0.92 4.24
CA ILE A 202 -6.26 0.13 5.47
C ILE A 202 -6.55 -1.34 5.12
N ALA A 203 -7.42 -1.59 4.15
CA ALA A 203 -7.75 -2.96 3.74
C ALA A 203 -6.51 -3.70 3.23
N LEU A 204 -5.70 -3.05 2.39
CA LEU A 204 -4.44 -3.61 1.89
C LEU A 204 -3.46 -3.90 3.04
N GLN A 205 -3.26 -2.98 3.99
CA GLN A 205 -2.35 -3.18 5.11
C GLN A 205 -2.80 -4.33 6.03
N LEU A 206 -4.11 -4.48 6.25
CA LEU A 206 -4.67 -5.60 7.02
C LEU A 206 -4.42 -6.94 6.33
N MET A 207 -4.60 -7.00 5.01
CA MET A 207 -4.37 -8.21 4.22
C MET A 207 -2.88 -8.54 4.09
N ASP A 208 -2.02 -7.54 3.90
CA ASP A 208 -0.57 -7.70 3.87
C ASP A 208 -0.04 -8.29 5.18
N GLY A 209 -0.57 -7.84 6.33
CA GLY A 209 -0.21 -8.42 7.62
C GLY A 209 -0.59 -9.90 7.77
N ILE A 210 -1.63 -10.36 7.06
CA ILE A 210 -1.97 -11.79 6.99
C ILE A 210 -1.05 -12.51 6.00
N ILE A 211 -0.77 -11.94 4.84
CA ILE A 211 -0.02 -12.62 3.77
C ILE A 211 1.47 -12.74 4.13
N ASN A 212 2.05 -11.67 4.68
CA ASN A 212 3.48 -11.53 4.95
C ASN A 212 3.85 -11.78 6.41
N TRP A 213 2.96 -12.40 7.20
CA TRP A 213 3.15 -12.57 8.65
C TRP A 213 4.49 -13.23 9.02
N ARG A 214 5.02 -14.13 8.18
CA ARG A 214 6.31 -14.80 8.40
C ARG A 214 7.47 -13.83 8.31
N ASP A 215 7.46 -13.00 7.27
CA ASP A 215 8.50 -12.01 7.01
C ASP A 215 8.42 -10.89 8.06
N ASP A 216 7.21 -10.48 8.43
CA ASP A 216 6.99 -9.50 9.51
C ASP A 216 7.49 -10.02 10.85
N MET A 217 7.22 -11.30 11.16
CA MET A 217 7.72 -11.92 12.37
C MET A 217 9.26 -12.01 12.38
N GLN A 218 9.87 -12.43 11.27
CA GLN A 218 11.33 -12.52 11.14
C GLN A 218 12.00 -11.15 11.26
N ALA A 219 11.41 -10.13 10.63
CA ALA A 219 11.89 -8.75 10.66
C ALA A 219 11.48 -7.98 11.92
N ARG A 220 10.79 -8.63 12.88
CA ARG A 220 10.32 -8.02 14.13
C ARG A 220 9.41 -6.79 13.90
N ARG A 221 8.53 -6.85 12.90
CA ARG A 221 7.54 -5.81 12.60
C ARG A 221 6.21 -6.07 13.32
N VAL A 222 5.72 -5.10 14.11
CA VAL A 222 4.49 -5.24 14.90
C VAL A 222 3.25 -4.91 14.07
N THR A 223 2.72 -5.90 13.36
CA THR A 223 1.50 -5.72 12.56
C THR A 223 0.22 -5.95 13.37
N TYR A 224 -0.92 -5.48 12.85
CA TYR A 224 -2.24 -5.71 13.44
C TYR A 224 -2.50 -7.21 13.66
N PHE A 225 -2.23 -8.03 12.65
CA PHE A 225 -2.46 -9.47 12.71
C PHE A 225 -1.62 -10.15 13.81
N LEU A 226 -0.31 -9.92 13.83
CA LEU A 226 0.58 -10.52 14.84
C LEU A 226 0.23 -10.07 16.26
N THR A 227 -0.22 -8.82 16.42
CA THR A 227 -0.68 -8.29 17.70
C THR A 227 -1.93 -9.00 18.20
N GLU A 228 -2.93 -9.20 17.35
CA GLU A 228 -4.17 -9.91 17.73
C GLU A 228 -3.87 -11.38 18.09
N VAL A 229 -2.97 -12.05 17.34
CA VAL A 229 -2.53 -13.41 17.70
C VAL A 229 -1.87 -13.43 19.07
N ALA A 230 -0.95 -12.50 19.35
CA ALA A 230 -0.24 -12.45 20.63
C ALA A 230 -1.21 -12.23 21.81
N ILE A 231 -2.21 -11.36 21.63
CA ILE A 231 -3.25 -11.12 22.64
C ILE A 231 -4.08 -12.37 22.91
N ASP A 232 -4.56 -13.04 21.86
CA ASP A 232 -5.41 -14.23 22.01
C ASP A 232 -4.63 -15.41 22.62
N LEU A 233 -3.34 -15.53 22.30
CA LEU A 233 -2.42 -16.47 22.93
C LEU A 233 -1.95 -16.05 24.34
N LYS A 234 -2.37 -14.87 24.82
CA LYS A 234 -1.96 -14.29 26.12
C LYS A 234 -0.44 -14.18 26.28
N VAL A 235 0.26 -13.89 25.19
CA VAL A 235 1.71 -13.66 25.22
C VAL A 235 1.95 -12.21 25.67
N PRO A 236 2.75 -11.97 26.74
CA PRO A 236 2.96 -10.62 27.25
C PRO A 236 3.87 -9.76 26.35
N GLU A 237 4.77 -10.40 25.60
CA GLU A 237 5.75 -9.76 24.72
C GLU A 237 5.81 -10.42 23.35
N MET A 238 5.99 -9.63 22.29
CA MET A 238 6.09 -10.15 20.92
C MET A 238 7.23 -11.16 20.72
N SER A 239 8.30 -11.07 21.53
CA SER A 239 9.42 -12.02 21.57
C SER A 239 8.98 -13.45 21.94
N GLY A 240 7.91 -13.60 22.71
CA GLY A 240 7.36 -14.90 23.12
C GLY A 240 6.44 -15.53 22.08
N LEU A 241 6.09 -14.81 21.00
CA LEU A 241 5.26 -15.35 19.92
C LEU A 241 6.09 -16.30 19.05
N GLY A 242 6.05 -17.60 19.37
CA GLY A 242 6.74 -18.63 18.60
C GLY A 242 6.02 -18.98 17.29
N ARG A 243 6.79 -19.25 16.23
CA ARG A 243 6.26 -19.56 14.88
C ARG A 243 5.27 -20.72 14.90
N LEU A 244 5.62 -21.81 15.59
CA LEU A 244 4.76 -23.00 15.69
C LEU A 244 3.45 -22.70 16.43
N ASN A 245 3.47 -21.82 17.43
CA ASN A 245 2.27 -21.41 18.17
C ASN A 245 1.35 -20.60 17.26
N LEU A 246 1.91 -19.69 16.46
CA LEU A 246 1.17 -18.90 15.48
C LEU A 246 0.57 -19.78 14.38
N GLU A 247 1.35 -20.68 13.77
CA GLU A 247 0.84 -21.61 12.74
C GLU A 247 -0.29 -22.49 13.28
N ARG A 248 -0.15 -23.02 14.51
CA ARG A 248 -1.24 -23.76 15.16
C ARG A 248 -2.47 -22.89 15.41
N PHE A 249 -2.26 -21.68 15.90
CA PHE A 249 -3.33 -20.74 16.21
C PHE A 249 -4.13 -20.33 14.96
N MET A 250 -3.44 -20.14 13.83
CA MET A 250 -4.07 -19.89 12.53
C MET A 250 -5.01 -21.03 12.10
N ILE A 251 -4.67 -22.28 12.41
CA ILE A 251 -5.50 -23.46 12.09
C ILE A 251 -6.71 -23.59 13.02
N THR A 252 -6.58 -23.19 14.28
CA THR A 252 -7.56 -23.47 15.33
C THR A 252 -8.52 -22.32 15.62
N THR A 253 -8.29 -21.14 15.06
CA THR A 253 -9.08 -19.95 15.37
C THR A 253 -9.63 -19.26 14.10
N PRO A 254 -10.77 -18.56 14.22
CA PRO A 254 -11.32 -17.77 13.11
C PRO A 254 -10.61 -16.42 12.93
N LEU A 255 -9.44 -16.17 13.55
CA LEU A 255 -8.83 -14.84 13.53
C LEU A 255 -8.52 -14.37 12.11
N LEU A 256 -8.06 -15.25 11.22
CA LEU A 256 -7.82 -14.91 9.82
C LEU A 256 -9.08 -14.38 9.12
N VAL A 257 -10.22 -15.04 9.36
CA VAL A 257 -11.52 -14.62 8.85
C VAL A 257 -11.93 -13.29 9.48
N LYS A 258 -11.69 -13.08 10.78
CA LYS A 258 -11.97 -11.81 11.47
C LYS A 258 -11.16 -10.65 10.88
N VAL A 259 -9.86 -10.83 10.63
CA VAL A 259 -9.02 -9.76 10.03
C VAL A 259 -9.41 -9.52 8.57
N ALA A 260 -9.68 -10.57 7.79
CA ALA A 260 -10.14 -10.44 6.41
C ALA A 260 -11.50 -9.73 6.32
N ASN A 261 -12.46 -10.08 7.19
CA ASN A 261 -13.76 -9.39 7.24
C ASN A 261 -13.60 -7.89 7.55
N LYS A 262 -12.68 -7.54 8.45
CA LYS A 262 -12.39 -6.13 8.73
C LYS A 262 -11.81 -5.39 7.52
N ALA A 263 -10.97 -6.04 6.71
CA ALA A 263 -10.52 -5.48 5.44
C ALA A 263 -11.69 -5.31 4.45
N LEU A 264 -12.59 -6.31 4.36
CA LEU A 264 -13.80 -6.24 3.53
C LEU A 264 -14.76 -5.12 3.98
N ASP A 265 -14.89 -4.87 5.29
CA ASP A 265 -15.69 -3.75 5.82
C ASP A 265 -15.16 -2.39 5.33
N HIS A 266 -13.84 -2.23 5.29
CA HIS A 266 -13.21 -1.03 4.74
C HIS A 266 -13.43 -0.91 3.23
N LEU A 267 -13.30 -1.99 2.46
CA LEU A 267 -13.58 -1.97 1.02
C LEU A 267 -15.06 -1.66 0.73
N SER A 268 -15.99 -2.19 1.54
CA SER A 268 -17.41 -1.84 1.44
C SER A 268 -17.67 -0.35 1.73
N ALA A 269 -16.96 0.23 2.72
CA ALA A 269 -17.03 1.66 2.99
C ALA A 269 -16.48 2.49 1.82
N ALA A 270 -15.34 2.08 1.23
CA ALA A 270 -14.78 2.69 0.02
C ALA A 270 -15.80 2.65 -1.14
N GLN A 271 -16.44 1.50 -1.37
CA GLN A 271 -17.38 1.32 -2.47
C GLN A 271 -18.62 2.22 -2.36
N LYS A 272 -19.14 2.39 -1.13
CA LYS A 272 -20.28 3.30 -0.86
C LYS A 272 -19.96 4.76 -1.21
N VAL A 273 -18.72 5.19 -1.00
CA VAL A 273 -18.29 6.55 -1.35
C VAL A 273 -17.98 6.64 -2.84
N ALA A 274 -17.29 5.65 -3.41
CA ALA A 274 -16.96 5.60 -4.84
C ALA A 274 -18.20 5.64 -5.74
N GLY A 275 -19.27 4.93 -5.38
CA GLY A 275 -20.55 4.95 -6.11
C GLY A 275 -21.23 6.33 -6.15
N ARG A 276 -20.79 7.29 -5.32
CA ARG A 276 -21.30 8.68 -5.34
C ARG A 276 -20.41 9.64 -6.15
N LEU A 277 -19.18 9.24 -6.49
CA LEU A 277 -18.21 10.09 -7.20
C LEU A 277 -18.23 9.90 -8.72
N ASP A 278 -19.02 8.94 -9.22
CA ASP A 278 -19.13 8.59 -10.65
C ASP A 278 -17.76 8.32 -11.29
N VAL A 279 -16.96 7.46 -10.63
CA VAL A 279 -15.66 6.99 -11.12
C VAL A 279 -15.73 5.46 -11.29
N PRO A 280 -16.29 4.94 -12.40
CA PRO A 280 -16.53 3.51 -12.58
C PRO A 280 -15.26 2.65 -12.45
N ALA A 281 -14.13 3.10 -13.01
CA ALA A 281 -12.87 2.38 -12.92
C ALA A 281 -12.37 2.22 -11.48
N LEU A 282 -12.61 3.21 -10.60
CA LEU A 282 -12.27 3.12 -9.18
C LEU A 282 -13.20 2.16 -8.43
N ALA A 283 -14.50 2.17 -8.74
CA ALA A 283 -15.46 1.22 -8.18
C ALA A 283 -15.13 -0.22 -8.59
N SER A 284 -14.84 -0.46 -9.87
CA SER A 284 -14.41 -1.77 -10.37
C SER A 284 -13.12 -2.25 -9.71
N TYR A 285 -12.18 -1.33 -9.43
CA TYR A 285 -10.96 -1.68 -8.71
C TYR A 285 -11.23 -2.12 -7.26
N ILE A 286 -12.13 -1.43 -6.56
CA ILE A 286 -12.53 -1.80 -5.20
C ILE A 286 -13.21 -3.18 -5.20
N ASP A 287 -14.10 -3.47 -6.16
CA ASP A 287 -14.74 -4.77 -6.31
C ASP A 287 -13.72 -5.90 -6.60
N ALA A 288 -12.71 -5.63 -7.42
CA ALA A 288 -11.63 -6.56 -7.71
C ALA A 288 -10.75 -6.82 -6.47
N LEU A 289 -10.46 -5.79 -5.68
CA LEU A 289 -9.78 -5.94 -4.39
C LEU A 289 -10.61 -6.76 -3.42
N GLU A 290 -11.92 -6.51 -3.34
CA GLU A 290 -12.83 -7.26 -2.46
C GLU A 290 -12.83 -8.75 -2.83
N THR A 291 -12.95 -9.04 -4.12
CA THR A 291 -12.87 -10.41 -4.65
C THR A 291 -11.55 -11.08 -4.28
N THR A 292 -10.44 -10.36 -4.43
CA THR A 292 -9.10 -10.88 -4.08
C THR A 292 -8.99 -11.14 -2.58
N CYS A 293 -9.47 -10.23 -1.73
CA CYS A 293 -9.48 -10.42 -0.27
C CYS A 293 -10.29 -11.66 0.15
N ARG A 294 -11.46 -11.88 -0.49
CA ARG A 294 -12.28 -13.08 -0.27
C ARG A 294 -11.54 -14.35 -0.69
N GLN A 295 -10.91 -14.35 -1.87
CA GLN A 295 -10.14 -15.49 -2.38
C GLN A 295 -8.97 -15.84 -1.47
N VAL A 296 -8.19 -14.85 -1.03
CA VAL A 296 -7.09 -15.05 -0.08
C VAL A 296 -7.59 -15.60 1.25
N SER A 297 -8.68 -15.05 1.79
CA SER A 297 -9.29 -15.55 3.03
C SER A 297 -9.73 -17.01 2.91
N HIS A 298 -10.38 -17.37 1.80
CA HIS A 298 -10.78 -18.76 1.51
C HIS A 298 -9.58 -19.68 1.37
N HIS A 299 -8.59 -19.31 0.56
CA HIS A 299 -7.43 -20.16 0.29
C HIS A 299 -6.58 -20.40 1.54
N LEU A 300 -6.33 -19.36 2.34
CA LEU A 300 -5.65 -19.51 3.63
C LEU A 300 -6.43 -20.44 4.55
N SER A 301 -7.77 -20.35 4.58
CA SER A 301 -8.60 -21.27 5.36
C SER A 301 -8.46 -22.72 4.88
N TYR A 302 -8.43 -22.96 3.56
CA TYR A 302 -8.29 -24.30 2.98
C TYR A 302 -6.90 -24.91 3.17
N ASP A 303 -5.82 -24.16 2.93
CA ASP A 303 -4.44 -24.64 3.14
C ASP A 303 -4.20 -25.06 4.59
N LEU A 304 -4.79 -24.33 5.53
CA LEU A 304 -4.72 -24.63 6.96
C LEU A 304 -5.56 -25.88 7.31
N ILE A 305 -6.71 -26.08 6.67
CA ILE A 305 -7.54 -27.28 6.83
C ILE A 305 -6.86 -28.52 6.22
N ASP A 306 -6.24 -28.43 5.04
CA ASP A 306 -5.52 -29.56 4.45
C ASP A 306 -4.28 -29.92 5.29
N THR A 307 -3.57 -28.91 5.80
CA THR A 307 -2.47 -29.11 6.77
C THR A 307 -2.97 -29.82 8.04
N ARG A 308 -4.15 -29.45 8.55
CA ARG A 308 -4.80 -30.14 9.68
C ARG A 308 -5.17 -31.59 9.34
N GLY A 309 -5.66 -31.84 8.12
CA GLY A 309 -5.99 -33.18 7.63
C GLY A 309 -4.76 -34.08 7.50
N ARG A 310 -3.63 -33.53 7.04
CA ARG A 310 -2.35 -34.26 6.93
C ARG A 310 -1.71 -34.51 8.31
N LEU A 311 -1.70 -33.51 9.20
CA LEU A 311 -1.21 -33.68 10.57
C LEU A 311 -2.08 -34.64 11.39
N GLY A 312 -3.40 -34.61 11.19
CA GLY A 312 -4.33 -35.56 11.81
C GLY A 312 -4.09 -37.00 11.34
N ARG A 313 -3.83 -37.22 10.05
CA ARG A 313 -3.49 -38.56 9.52
C ARG A 313 -2.10 -39.04 9.99
N ALA A 314 -1.11 -38.16 10.05
CA ALA A 314 0.23 -38.48 10.55
C ALA A 314 0.23 -38.84 12.06
N ALA A 315 -0.61 -38.18 12.86
CA ALA A 315 -0.77 -38.49 14.28
C ALA A 315 -1.49 -39.83 14.50
N VAL A 316 -2.47 -40.18 13.65
CA VAL A 316 -3.14 -41.49 13.70
C VAL A 316 -2.20 -42.62 13.25
N SER A 317 -1.34 -42.40 12.25
CA SER A 317 -0.36 -43.41 11.81
C SER A 317 0.82 -43.60 12.77
N ALA A 318 1.08 -42.66 13.67
CA ALA A 318 2.11 -42.78 14.72
C ALA A 318 1.58 -43.36 16.04
N SER A 319 0.26 -43.64 16.10
CA SER A 319 -0.44 -44.17 17.28
C SER A 319 -0.87 -45.64 17.11
N PHE A 320 -0.34 -46.33 16.09
CA PHE A 320 -0.50 -47.77 15.84
C PHE A 320 0.86 -48.46 15.79
#